data_AF-A0A6F8USU6-F1
#
_entry.id   AF-A0A6F8USU6-F1
#
_cell.length_a   1.000
_cell.length_b   1.000
_cell.length_c   1.000
_cell.angle_alpha   90.00
_cell.angle_beta   90.00
_cell.angle_gamma   90.00
#
_symmetry.space_group_name_H-M   'P 1'
#
loop_
_entity.id
_entity.type
_entity.pdbx_description
1 polymer ?
#
loop_
_entity_poly.entity_id
_entity_poly.type
_entity_poly.pdbx_seq_one_letter_code
_entity_poly.pdbx_strand_id
1 'polypeptide(L)'
;MRLSIQTAFVQSAIVGIALACLGSSPSQAQAPAAPQQKELAATVTSYWTTTKTGALRDKKIYGRFALHKDAGRLLNQMNFICPKNRRTYAHLTIYLDDMIALGVPYKPAHGKIEGQFAIDGNGAITLAGESIDTELFFDRTPANVNEIDRVLNAKRIQLRVGETQIAYDTNPKFEELMRELLAESAGATGFFSTEAMLADCRKYRGESAR
;
A
#
# COMPACT_ATOMS: atom_id res chain seq x y z
N MET A 1 -62.12 -41.77 17.11
CA MET A 1 -61.46 -42.61 16.08
C MET A 1 -59.95 -42.49 16.33
N ARG A 2 -59.29 -43.41 17.06
CA ARG A 2 -58.78 -44.74 16.62
C ARG A 2 -58.18 -44.68 15.21
N LEU A 3 -56.85 -44.68 15.09
CA LEU A 3 -56.03 -45.89 14.82
C LEU A 3 -54.54 -45.53 14.62
N SER A 4 -53.67 -46.23 15.37
CA SER A 4 -52.26 -46.47 15.05
C SER A 4 -52.11 -47.38 13.82
N ILE A 5 -50.97 -47.30 13.11
CA ILE A 5 -50.25 -48.35 12.33
C ILE A 5 -48.86 -47.74 12.02
N GLN A 6 -47.80 -48.15 12.71
CA GLN A 6 -46.84 -49.24 12.39
C GLN A 6 -45.83 -48.96 11.25
N THR A 7 -44.57 -48.82 11.67
CA THR A 7 -43.32 -49.40 11.13
C THR A 7 -43.28 -49.98 9.71
N ALA A 8 -42.24 -49.60 8.96
CA ALA A 8 -41.37 -50.56 8.26
C ALA A 8 -39.98 -49.97 7.97
N PHE A 9 -38.96 -50.58 8.57
CA PHE A 9 -37.58 -50.57 8.11
C PHE A 9 -37.49 -51.40 6.82
N VAL A 10 -36.75 -50.92 5.81
CA VAL A 10 -36.12 -51.80 4.82
C VAL A 10 -34.71 -51.29 4.56
N GLN A 11 -33.74 -52.01 5.13
CA GLN A 11 -32.37 -52.05 4.63
C GLN A 11 -32.38 -52.76 3.26
N SER A 12 -31.63 -52.24 2.31
CA SER A 12 -31.15 -53.04 1.19
C SER A 12 -29.71 -52.64 0.92
N ALA A 13 -28.82 -53.48 1.44
CA ALA A 13 -27.44 -53.53 1.04
C ALA A 13 -27.36 -54.03 -0.41
N ILE A 14 -26.76 -53.24 -1.29
CA ILE A 14 -26.27 -53.75 -2.58
C ILE A 14 -24.75 -53.82 -2.43
N VAL A 15 -24.28 -55.03 -2.17
CA VAL A 15 -22.89 -55.43 -2.37
C VAL A 15 -22.73 -55.66 -3.88
N GLY A 16 -22.10 -54.71 -4.56
CA GLY A 16 -21.65 -54.85 -5.94
C GLY A 16 -20.13 -55.07 -5.97
N ILE A 17 -19.73 -56.27 -6.34
CA ILE A 17 -18.34 -56.72 -6.47
C ILE A 17 -17.72 -56.17 -7.77
N ALA A 18 -16.51 -55.63 -7.59
CA ALA A 18 -15.36 -55.53 -8.51
C ALA A 18 -15.53 -54.98 -9.94
N LEU A 19 -14.79 -53.90 -10.21
CA LEU A 19 -13.83 -53.93 -11.31
C LEU A 19 -12.61 -53.07 -10.96
N ALA A 20 -11.48 -53.73 -10.74
CA ALA A 20 -10.18 -53.07 -10.63
C ALA A 20 -9.78 -52.53 -12.00
N CYS A 21 -10.10 -51.27 -12.27
CA CYS A 21 -9.43 -50.52 -13.32
C CYS A 21 -8.11 -50.00 -12.73
N LEU A 22 -7.02 -50.71 -13.05
CA LEU A 22 -5.69 -50.12 -13.16
C LEU A 22 -5.74 -49.04 -14.24
N GLY A 23 -6.29 -47.89 -13.87
CA GLY A 23 -6.33 -46.68 -14.67
C GLY A 23 -5.30 -45.72 -14.10
N SER A 24 -4.22 -45.54 -14.85
CA SER A 24 -3.19 -44.52 -14.67
C SER A 24 -3.78 -43.25 -14.08
N SER A 25 -3.35 -42.88 -12.87
CA SER A 25 -3.68 -41.57 -12.32
C SER A 25 -3.30 -40.53 -13.37
N PRO A 26 -4.23 -39.67 -13.83
CA PRO A 26 -3.82 -38.53 -14.63
C PRO A 26 -2.90 -37.74 -13.73
N SER A 27 -1.62 -37.70 -14.11
CA SER A 27 -0.66 -36.73 -13.62
C SER A 27 -1.38 -35.39 -13.70
N GLN A 28 -1.79 -34.84 -12.55
CA GLN A 28 -2.24 -33.48 -12.48
C GLN A 28 -1.07 -32.68 -13.01
N ALA A 29 -1.20 -32.20 -14.26
CA ALA A 29 -0.31 -31.22 -14.81
C ALA A 29 -0.41 -30.05 -13.84
N GLN A 30 0.59 -29.96 -12.97
CA GLN A 30 0.78 -28.85 -12.06
C GLN A 30 0.83 -27.64 -12.99
N ALA A 31 -0.25 -26.86 -13.01
CA ALA A 31 -0.28 -25.62 -13.75
C ALA A 31 1.01 -24.88 -13.36
N PRO A 32 1.81 -24.42 -14.33
CA PRO A 32 3.04 -23.72 -14.02
C PRO A 32 2.67 -22.63 -13.01
N ALA A 33 3.33 -22.66 -11.85
CA ALA A 33 3.14 -21.65 -10.83
C ALA A 33 3.19 -20.31 -11.56
N ALA A 34 2.09 -19.54 -11.47
CA ALA A 34 2.03 -18.22 -12.10
C ALA A 34 3.33 -17.50 -11.74
N PRO A 35 4.05 -16.90 -12.71
CA PRO A 35 5.33 -16.27 -12.45
C PRO A 35 5.17 -15.39 -11.21
N GLN A 36 5.88 -15.72 -10.13
CA GLN A 36 5.88 -14.88 -8.94
C GLN A 36 6.53 -13.58 -9.36
N GLN A 37 5.69 -12.59 -9.67
CA GLN A 37 6.10 -11.26 -10.06
C GLN A 37 7.00 -10.74 -8.96
N LYS A 38 8.28 -10.57 -9.28
CA LYS A 38 9.32 -10.23 -8.32
C LYS A 38 8.92 -8.90 -7.65
N GLU A 39 8.59 -8.97 -6.36
CA GLU A 39 8.31 -7.78 -5.57
C GLU A 39 9.57 -6.90 -5.55
N LEU A 40 9.43 -5.66 -6.03
CA LEU A 40 10.48 -4.65 -5.93
C LEU A 40 10.28 -3.87 -4.64
N ALA A 41 11.30 -3.84 -3.80
CA ALA A 41 11.27 -3.21 -2.49
C ALA A 41 12.21 -2.00 -2.42
N ALA A 42 11.73 -0.91 -1.83
CA ALA A 42 12.52 0.26 -1.49
C ALA A 42 12.57 0.45 0.03
N THR A 43 13.76 0.75 0.55
CA THR A 43 13.91 1.17 1.95
C THR A 43 13.75 2.68 2.05
N VAL A 44 12.82 3.13 2.89
CA VAL A 44 12.45 4.54 3.05
C VAL A 44 12.66 5.01 4.50
N THR A 45 12.73 6.33 4.69
CA THR A 45 12.75 6.92 6.03
C THR A 45 11.48 6.57 6.82
N SER A 46 11.60 6.38 8.13
CA SER A 46 10.44 6.18 9.02
C SER A 46 9.66 7.48 9.26
N TYR A 47 10.37 8.61 9.33
CA TYR A 47 9.80 9.94 9.49
C TYR A 47 9.37 10.56 8.16
N TRP A 48 8.54 11.58 8.29
CA TRP A 48 8.15 12.50 7.23
C TRP A 48 8.94 13.79 7.36
N THR A 49 9.44 14.33 6.24
CA THR A 49 10.14 15.62 6.26
C THR A 49 9.39 16.69 5.49
N THR A 50 9.44 17.91 6.00
CA THR A 50 8.88 19.06 5.30
C THR A 50 9.99 20.02 4.91
N THR A 51 9.96 20.55 3.70
CA THR A 51 10.90 21.58 3.24
C THR A 51 10.27 22.95 3.42
N LYS A 52 11.05 23.98 3.76
CA LYS A 52 10.59 25.38 3.68
C LYS A 52 10.51 25.76 2.20
N THR A 53 9.50 25.28 1.49
CA THR A 53 9.20 25.86 0.17
C THR A 53 8.44 27.15 0.41
N GLY A 54 9.17 28.27 0.51
CA GLY A 54 8.59 29.62 0.54
C GLY A 54 7.65 29.93 -0.64
N ALA A 55 7.62 29.07 -1.66
CA ALA A 55 6.77 29.14 -2.84
C ALA A 55 5.35 28.55 -2.66
N LEU A 56 5.11 27.62 -1.73
CA LEU A 56 3.82 26.91 -1.63
C LEU A 56 3.00 27.43 -0.45
N ARG A 57 2.35 28.59 -0.64
CA ARG A 57 1.51 29.20 0.41
C ARG A 57 0.20 28.44 0.65
N ASP A 58 -0.23 27.66 -0.33
CA ASP A 58 -1.51 26.97 -0.41
C ASP A 58 -1.46 25.50 0.01
N LYS A 59 -0.27 24.92 0.19
CA LYS A 59 -0.09 23.55 0.66
C LYS A 59 1.20 23.34 1.45
N LYS A 60 1.17 22.39 2.37
CA LYS A 60 2.38 21.77 2.95
C LYS A 60 2.61 20.41 2.29
N ILE A 61 3.87 20.08 2.07
CA ILE A 61 4.30 18.79 1.52
C ILE A 61 5.17 18.13 2.58
N TYR A 62 4.88 16.86 2.85
CA TYR A 62 5.67 16.02 3.72
C TYR A 62 6.18 14.83 2.92
N GLY A 63 7.48 14.74 2.71
CA GLY A 63 8.11 13.70 1.89
C GLY A 63 8.67 12.55 2.73
N ARG A 64 8.72 11.37 2.11
CA ARG A 64 9.42 10.18 2.61
C ARG A 64 10.40 9.72 1.54
N PHE A 65 11.66 9.55 1.94
CA PHE A 65 12.78 9.44 1.01
C PHE A 65 13.46 8.08 1.11
N ALA A 66 13.99 7.59 -0.01
CA ALA A 66 14.90 6.45 -0.08
C ALA A 66 16.32 6.90 -0.44
N LEU A 67 17.35 6.14 -0.03
CA LEU A 67 18.67 6.25 -0.67
C LEU A 67 18.56 5.67 -2.08
N HIS A 68 19.08 6.38 -3.07
CA HIS A 68 19.49 5.71 -4.29
C HIS A 68 20.71 4.81 -4.00
N LYS A 69 20.90 3.77 -4.83
CA LYS A 69 22.09 2.89 -4.74
C LYS A 69 23.40 3.66 -4.88
N ASP A 70 23.36 4.77 -5.62
CA ASP A 70 24.40 5.77 -5.64
C ASP A 70 24.14 6.74 -4.48
N ALA A 71 24.87 6.56 -3.38
CA ALA A 71 24.67 7.19 -2.07
C ALA A 71 24.69 8.74 -2.03
N GLY A 72 24.67 9.42 -3.18
CA GLY A 72 24.61 10.87 -3.32
C GLY A 72 23.26 11.44 -3.78
N ARG A 73 22.25 10.61 -4.10
CA ARG A 73 20.91 11.09 -4.50
C ARG A 73 19.81 10.55 -3.59
N LEU A 74 19.01 11.47 -3.04
CA LEU A 74 17.79 11.16 -2.31
C LEU A 74 16.63 11.05 -3.28
N LEU A 75 15.85 9.98 -3.18
CA LEU A 75 14.67 9.76 -4.00
C LEU A 75 13.42 10.00 -3.18
N ASN A 76 12.56 10.91 -3.61
CA ASN A 76 11.26 11.08 -3.00
C ASN A 76 10.34 9.95 -3.46
N GLN A 77 9.95 9.07 -2.54
CA GLN A 77 9.12 7.91 -2.85
C GLN A 77 7.65 8.16 -2.54
N MET A 78 7.37 9.01 -1.54
CA MET A 78 6.01 9.31 -1.11
C MET A 78 5.90 10.75 -0.64
N ASN A 79 4.80 11.40 -0.98
CA ASN A 79 4.40 12.66 -0.37
C ASN A 79 3.05 12.54 0.31
N PHE A 80 2.92 13.12 1.49
CA PHE A 80 1.63 13.51 2.02
C PHE A 80 1.42 15.01 1.73
N ILE A 81 0.42 15.32 0.91
CA ILE A 81 0.10 16.68 0.50
C ILE A 81 -1.05 17.19 1.37
N CYS A 82 -0.78 18.26 2.11
CA CYS A 82 -1.73 18.90 3.00
C CYS A 82 -2.11 20.30 2.47
N PRO A 83 -3.21 20.43 1.70
CA PRO A 83 -3.64 21.72 1.20
C PRO A 83 -4.20 22.58 2.35
N LYS A 84 -3.99 23.89 2.27
CA LYS A 84 -4.49 24.91 3.22
C LYS A 84 -6.02 24.97 3.22
N ASN A 85 -6.62 24.79 2.04
CA ASN A 85 -8.06 24.80 1.87
C ASN A 85 -8.69 23.53 2.48
N ARG A 86 -9.56 23.73 3.47
CA ARG A 86 -10.28 22.65 4.17
C ARG A 86 -11.26 21.87 3.27
N ARG A 87 -11.66 22.45 2.14
CA ARG A 87 -12.56 21.80 1.16
C ARG A 87 -11.82 20.82 0.24
N THR A 88 -10.49 20.86 0.22
CA THR A 88 -9.65 19.93 -0.54
C THR A 88 -9.14 18.87 0.41
N TYR A 89 -9.28 17.60 0.04
CA TYR A 89 -8.74 16.50 0.83
C TYR A 89 -7.21 16.55 0.81
N ALA A 90 -6.59 16.18 1.93
CA ALA A 90 -5.19 15.82 1.91
C ALA A 90 -5.04 14.47 1.20
N HIS A 91 -3.89 14.19 0.59
CA HIS A 91 -3.68 12.94 -0.13
C HIS A 91 -2.27 12.40 0.02
N LEU A 92 -2.16 11.09 -0.12
CA LEU A 92 -0.90 10.39 -0.28
C LEU A 92 -0.60 10.28 -1.78
N THR A 93 0.57 10.76 -2.18
CA THR A 93 1.15 10.52 -3.50
C THR A 93 2.26 9.50 -3.38
N ILE A 94 2.26 8.49 -4.25
CA ILE A 94 3.34 7.50 -4.38
C ILE A 94 3.97 7.69 -5.77
N TYR A 95 5.29 7.87 -5.80
CA TYR A 95 6.05 8.09 -7.03
C TYR A 95 6.59 6.76 -7.56
N LEU A 96 6.32 6.46 -8.83
CA LEU A 96 6.78 5.23 -9.46
C LEU A 96 7.97 5.42 -10.40
N ASP A 97 8.37 6.64 -10.75
CA ASP A 97 9.45 6.91 -11.73
C ASP A 97 10.72 6.10 -11.46
N ASP A 98 11.26 6.20 -10.24
CA ASP A 98 12.48 5.50 -9.88
C ASP A 98 12.27 3.97 -9.82
N MET A 99 11.09 3.53 -9.39
CA MET A 99 10.75 2.11 -9.31
C MET A 99 10.58 1.50 -10.72
N ILE A 100 10.03 2.25 -11.66
CA ILE A 100 9.94 1.90 -13.09
C ILE A 100 11.35 1.80 -13.67
N ALA A 101 12.23 2.75 -13.37
CA ALA A 101 13.64 2.68 -13.77
C ALA A 101 14.37 1.44 -13.19
N LEU A 102 13.92 0.94 -12.04
CA LEU A 102 14.40 -0.31 -11.42
C LEU A 102 13.71 -1.58 -11.94
N GLY A 103 12.82 -1.46 -12.93
CA GLY A 103 12.18 -2.59 -13.61
C GLY A 103 10.77 -2.93 -13.13
N VAL A 104 10.10 -2.04 -12.39
CA VAL A 104 8.66 -2.22 -12.11
C VAL A 104 7.87 -2.14 -13.43
N PRO A 105 7.07 -3.16 -13.77
CA PRO A 105 6.30 -3.20 -15.02
C PRO A 105 5.01 -2.36 -14.89
N TYR A 106 5.14 -1.07 -14.59
CA TYR A 106 4.02 -0.13 -14.57
C TYR A 106 3.99 0.66 -15.87
N LYS A 107 2.86 0.65 -16.55
CA LYS A 107 2.62 1.52 -17.70
C LYS A 107 2.05 2.83 -17.19
N PRO A 108 2.68 3.99 -17.48
CA PRO A 108 2.12 5.27 -17.12
C PRO A 108 0.66 5.37 -17.56
N ALA A 109 -0.20 5.75 -16.63
CA ALA A 109 -1.64 5.70 -16.82
C ALA A 109 -2.27 7.00 -16.33
N HIS A 110 -3.40 7.36 -16.96
CA HIS A 110 -4.21 8.48 -16.54
C HIS A 110 -5.62 8.00 -16.20
N GLY A 111 -6.09 8.27 -14.98
CA GLY A 111 -7.45 7.94 -14.56
C GLY A 111 -7.53 7.13 -13.27
N LYS A 112 -8.70 6.56 -13.00
CA LYS A 112 -9.01 5.89 -11.74
C LYS A 112 -8.29 4.55 -11.62
N ILE A 113 -7.81 4.26 -10.41
CA ILE A 113 -7.17 2.99 -10.05
C ILE A 113 -7.72 2.46 -8.73
N GLU A 114 -7.53 1.15 -8.50
CA GLU A 114 -7.69 0.53 -7.20
C GLU A 114 -6.32 0.06 -6.70
N GLY A 115 -5.87 0.64 -5.60
CA GLY A 115 -4.65 0.22 -4.90
C GLY A 115 -4.99 -0.77 -3.80
N GLN A 116 -4.41 -1.97 -3.85
CA GLN A 116 -4.49 -2.95 -2.77
C GLN A 116 -3.26 -2.81 -1.88
N PHE A 117 -3.46 -2.42 -0.62
CA PHE A 117 -2.42 -2.20 0.37
C PHE A 117 -2.41 -3.33 1.39
N ALA A 118 -1.35 -4.12 1.46
CA ALA A 118 -1.06 -4.97 2.61
C ALA A 118 -0.09 -4.22 3.55
N ILE A 119 -0.45 -4.12 4.82
CA ILE A 119 0.20 -3.25 5.80
C ILE A 119 0.77 -4.09 6.93
N ASP A 120 2.09 -4.01 7.16
CA ASP A 120 2.80 -4.70 8.25
C ASP A 120 2.53 -6.21 8.28
N GLY A 121 2.37 -6.84 7.11
CA GLY A 121 2.07 -8.27 6.97
C GLY A 121 0.63 -8.65 7.34
N ASN A 122 -0.24 -7.68 7.60
CA ASN A 122 -1.67 -7.91 7.85
C ASN A 122 -2.49 -7.88 6.55
N GLY A 123 -3.76 -8.27 6.66
CA GLY A 123 -4.71 -8.34 5.54
C GLY A 123 -4.75 -7.08 4.67
N ALA A 124 -5.08 -7.26 3.40
CA ALA A 124 -5.08 -6.19 2.41
C ALA A 124 -6.33 -5.30 2.54
N ILE A 125 -6.15 -4.00 2.34
CA ILE A 125 -7.22 -3.02 2.17
C ILE A 125 -7.19 -2.49 0.75
N THR A 126 -8.36 -2.21 0.17
CA THR A 126 -8.45 -1.60 -1.16
C THR A 126 -8.81 -0.13 -1.02
N LEU A 127 -8.02 0.74 -1.66
CA LEU A 127 -8.25 2.17 -1.71
C LEU A 127 -8.42 2.61 -3.16
N ALA A 128 -9.50 3.34 -3.43
CA ALA A 128 -9.66 4.05 -4.69
C ALA A 128 -8.63 5.17 -4.78
N GLY A 129 -8.04 5.34 -5.95
CA GLY A 129 -7.08 6.38 -6.23
C GLY A 129 -7.15 6.85 -7.68
N GLU A 130 -6.24 7.74 -8.02
CA GLU A 130 -6.03 8.23 -9.39
C GLU A 130 -4.57 8.04 -9.76
N SER A 131 -4.31 7.63 -11.00
CA SER A 131 -2.99 7.64 -11.60
C SER A 131 -2.90 8.84 -12.53
N ILE A 132 -1.81 9.59 -12.43
CA ILE A 132 -1.42 10.59 -13.42
C ILE A 132 0.03 10.30 -13.78
N ASP A 133 0.23 9.81 -15.00
CA ASP A 133 1.52 9.33 -15.49
C ASP A 133 2.10 8.25 -14.57
N THR A 134 3.12 8.59 -13.78
CA THR A 134 3.84 7.70 -12.86
C THR A 134 3.55 7.99 -11.39
N GLU A 135 2.60 8.87 -11.12
CA GLU A 135 2.17 9.26 -9.77
C GLU A 135 0.83 8.62 -9.43
N LEU A 136 0.75 8.02 -8.23
CA LEU A 136 -0.47 7.45 -7.69
C LEU A 136 -0.99 8.30 -6.54
N PHE A 137 -2.24 8.76 -6.63
CA PHE A 137 -2.89 9.64 -5.67
C PHE A 137 -3.99 8.89 -4.92
N PHE A 138 -3.94 8.98 -3.59
CA PHE A 138 -4.96 8.41 -2.71
C PHE A 138 -5.46 9.48 -1.74
N ASP A 139 -6.69 9.94 -1.96
CA ASP A 139 -7.31 10.96 -1.14
C ASP A 139 -7.66 10.43 0.26
N ARG A 140 -7.32 11.24 1.28
CA ARG A 140 -7.70 11.03 2.68
C ARG A 140 -9.07 11.67 2.95
N THR A 141 -10.10 11.06 2.39
CA THR A 141 -11.51 11.45 2.57
C THR A 141 -12.04 11.01 3.94
N PRO A 142 -13.19 11.52 4.40
CA PRO A 142 -13.83 11.03 5.62
C PRO A 142 -14.13 9.52 5.61
N ALA A 143 -14.34 8.92 4.43
CA ALA A 143 -14.71 7.52 4.31
C ALA A 143 -13.52 6.54 4.44
N ASN A 144 -12.30 7.00 4.17
CA ASN A 144 -11.09 6.17 4.15
C ASN A 144 -9.95 6.73 5.01
N VAL A 145 -10.28 7.64 5.93
CA VAL A 145 -9.32 8.38 6.75
C VAL A 145 -8.45 7.47 7.61
N ASN A 146 -9.07 6.43 8.18
CA ASN A 146 -8.39 5.50 9.09
C ASN A 146 -7.47 4.56 8.30
N GLU A 147 -7.90 4.13 7.13
CA GLU A 147 -7.16 3.29 6.20
C GLU A 147 -5.89 4.00 5.72
N ILE A 148 -6.02 5.25 5.27
CA ILE A 148 -4.88 6.07 4.88
C ILE A 148 -3.95 6.32 6.07
N ASP A 149 -4.48 6.63 7.26
CA ASP A 149 -3.65 6.81 8.46
C ASP A 149 -2.86 5.55 8.81
N ARG A 150 -3.45 4.37 8.61
CA ARG A 150 -2.74 3.08 8.76
C ARG A 150 -1.62 2.93 7.73
N VAL A 151 -1.84 3.28 6.47
CA VAL A 151 -0.79 3.28 5.43
C VAL A 151 0.35 4.23 5.82
N LEU A 152 0.03 5.45 6.28
CA LEU A 152 1.03 6.45 6.64
C LEU A 152 1.87 6.05 7.86
N ASN A 153 1.32 5.27 8.79
CA ASN A 153 2.02 4.78 9.99
C ASN A 153 2.75 3.44 9.78
N ALA A 154 2.53 2.78 8.65
CA ALA A 154 3.05 1.45 8.38
C ALA A 154 4.58 1.40 8.41
N LYS A 155 5.12 0.30 8.96
CA LYS A 155 6.53 -0.03 8.86
C LYS A 155 6.86 -0.70 7.54
N ARG A 156 5.93 -1.50 7.02
CA ARG A 156 5.97 -2.11 5.68
C ARG A 156 4.66 -1.86 4.96
N ILE A 157 4.77 -1.34 3.74
CA ILE A 157 3.65 -1.15 2.81
C ILE A 157 3.92 -2.02 1.60
N GLN A 158 2.99 -2.92 1.25
CA GLN A 158 2.98 -3.61 -0.03
C GLN A 158 1.78 -3.09 -0.82
N LEU A 159 2.04 -2.41 -1.93
CA LEU A 159 1.03 -1.87 -2.82
C LEU A 159 0.96 -2.71 -4.09
N ARG A 160 -0.23 -3.18 -4.42
CA ARG A 160 -0.56 -3.75 -5.72
C ARG A 160 -1.49 -2.83 -6.49
N VAL A 161 -1.16 -2.53 -7.75
CA VAL A 161 -1.99 -1.79 -8.69
C VAL A 161 -1.97 -2.54 -10.02
N GLY A 162 -3.11 -3.13 -10.40
CA GLY A 162 -3.17 -4.07 -11.51
C GLY A 162 -2.21 -5.24 -11.30
N GLU A 163 -1.32 -5.49 -12.26
CA GLU A 163 -0.29 -6.52 -12.16
C GLU A 163 0.94 -6.03 -11.37
N THR A 164 1.12 -4.73 -11.19
CA THR A 164 2.30 -4.17 -10.50
C THR A 164 2.23 -4.39 -9.00
N GLN A 165 3.33 -4.87 -8.41
CA GLN A 165 3.50 -5.01 -6.97
C GLN A 165 4.81 -4.36 -6.51
N ILE A 166 4.71 -3.45 -5.53
CA ILE A 166 5.82 -2.71 -4.95
C ILE A 166 5.77 -2.77 -3.43
N ALA A 167 6.94 -2.76 -2.79
CA ALA A 167 7.06 -2.74 -1.34
C ALA A 167 7.90 -1.57 -0.85
N TYR A 168 7.52 -1.03 0.30
CA TYR A 168 8.24 0.02 1.00
C TYR A 168 8.46 -0.40 2.44
N ASP A 169 9.72 -0.48 2.85
CA ASP A 169 10.12 -0.82 4.20
C ASP A 169 10.74 0.40 4.88
N THR A 170 10.17 0.82 6.00
CA THR A 170 10.79 1.84 6.86
C THR A 170 11.95 1.23 7.63
N ASN A 171 13.06 1.95 7.71
CA ASN A 171 14.22 1.49 8.46
C ASN A 171 14.71 2.56 9.44
N PRO A 172 14.61 2.32 10.77
CA PRO A 172 15.07 3.29 11.76
C PRO A 172 16.57 3.53 11.77
N LYS A 173 17.39 2.53 11.40
CA LYS A 173 18.85 2.68 11.34
C LYS A 173 19.30 3.56 10.18
N PHE A 174 18.42 3.75 9.21
CA PHE A 174 18.63 4.62 8.07
C PHE A 174 18.35 6.10 8.42
N GLU A 175 17.81 6.37 9.61
CA GLU A 175 17.36 7.71 10.01
C GLU A 175 18.49 8.71 10.29
N GLU A 176 19.56 8.31 10.98
CA GLU A 176 20.65 9.20 11.37
C GLU A 176 21.38 9.74 10.12
N LEU A 177 21.79 8.83 9.24
CA LEU A 177 22.40 9.17 7.95
C LEU A 177 21.48 10.09 7.12
N MET A 178 20.18 9.78 7.07
CA MET A 178 19.24 10.58 6.29
C MET A 178 18.96 11.95 6.91
N ARG A 179 19.04 12.11 8.24
CA ARG A 179 18.86 13.41 8.89
C ARG A 179 19.98 14.36 8.49
N GLU A 180 21.22 13.88 8.47
CA GLU A 180 22.38 14.64 8.02
C GLU A 180 22.23 15.03 6.54
N LEU A 181 21.99 14.04 5.67
CA LEU A 181 21.84 14.27 4.23
C LEU A 181 20.66 15.20 3.88
N LEU A 182 19.50 15.07 4.54
CA LEU A 182 18.32 15.89 4.27
C LEU A 182 18.45 17.32 4.83
N ALA A 183 19.16 17.49 5.96
CA ALA A 183 19.45 18.82 6.48
C ALA A 183 20.33 19.62 5.50
N GLU A 184 21.31 18.96 4.87
CA GLU A 184 22.24 19.59 3.95
C GLU A 184 21.67 19.80 2.54
N SER A 185 20.95 18.81 1.99
CA SER A 185 20.59 18.79 0.57
C SER A 185 19.19 19.34 0.24
N ALA A 186 18.23 19.24 1.17
CA ALA A 186 16.81 19.47 0.86
C ALA A 186 16.22 20.71 1.54
N GLY A 187 16.99 21.42 2.38
CA GLY A 187 16.44 22.49 3.21
C GLY A 187 15.29 21.99 4.10
N ALA A 188 15.38 20.74 4.55
CA ALA A 188 14.39 20.14 5.44
C ALA A 188 14.31 20.95 6.73
N THR A 189 13.10 21.28 7.14
CA THR A 189 12.85 22.17 8.30
C THR A 189 12.14 21.49 9.45
N GLY A 190 11.81 20.21 9.29
CA GLY A 190 11.28 19.39 10.35
C GLY A 190 11.25 17.92 9.96
N PHE A 191 11.39 17.09 10.99
CA PHE A 191 11.28 15.64 10.95
C PHE A 191 10.11 15.25 11.83
N PHE A 192 9.10 14.60 11.26
CA PHE A 192 7.83 14.31 11.91
C PHE A 192 7.61 12.80 11.99
N SER A 193 7.18 12.31 13.14
CA SER A 193 6.40 11.07 13.17
C SER A 193 5.11 11.28 12.35
N THR A 194 4.47 10.20 11.90
CA THR A 194 3.19 10.31 11.18
C THR A 194 2.13 11.04 12.02
N GLU A 195 2.06 10.76 13.33
CA GLU A 195 1.15 11.47 14.23
C GLU A 195 1.42 12.98 14.28
N ALA A 196 2.69 13.37 14.43
CA ALA A 196 3.09 14.77 14.47
C ALA A 196 2.84 15.49 13.13
N MET A 197 3.07 14.79 12.01
CA MET A 197 2.77 15.28 10.67
C MET A 197 1.27 15.56 10.51
N LEU A 198 0.41 14.61 10.89
CA LEU A 198 -1.04 14.77 10.80
C LEU A 198 -1.54 15.91 11.70
N ALA A 199 -0.98 16.04 12.91
CA ALA A 199 -1.29 17.15 13.81
C ALA A 199 -0.86 18.51 13.23
N ASP A 200 0.34 18.61 12.66
CA ASP A 200 0.82 19.82 12.00
C ASP A 200 -0.02 20.17 10.76
N CYS A 201 -0.45 19.17 9.99
CA CYS A 201 -1.36 19.37 8.85
C CYS A 201 -2.71 19.95 9.29
N ARG A 202 -3.34 19.36 10.32
CA ARG A 202 -4.60 19.89 10.89
C ARG A 202 -4.43 21.32 11.39
N LYS A 203 -3.36 21.59 12.15
CA LYS A 203 -3.02 22.95 12.61
C LYS A 203 -2.85 23.91 11.44
N TYR A 204 -2.12 23.50 10.40
CA TYR A 204 -1.92 24.31 9.20
C TYR A 204 -3.24 24.63 8.49
N ARG A 205 -4.17 23.67 8.45
CA ARG A 205 -5.53 23.83 7.90
C ARG A 205 -6.49 24.63 8.79
N GLY A 206 -6.07 25.00 10.01
CA GLY A 206 -6.96 25.65 10.99
C GLY A 206 -8.04 24.69 11.54
N GLU A 207 -7.76 23.39 11.51
CA GLU A 207 -8.59 22.36 12.10
C GLU A 207 -8.12 22.17 13.56
N SER A 208 -8.80 22.83 14.49
CA SER A 208 -8.55 22.66 15.93
C SER A 208 -8.81 21.20 16.32
N ALA A 209 -7.97 20.64 17.19
CA ALA A 209 -8.28 19.40 17.90
C ALA A 209 -9.62 19.61 18.62
N ARG A 210 -10.65 18.86 18.21
CA ARG A 210 -11.87 18.69 18.99
C ARG A 210 -11.64 17.58 19.99
#